data_AF-A0A6M0B3M0-F1
#
_entry.id   AF-A0A6M0B3M0-F1
#
_cell.length_a   1.000
_cell.length_b   1.000
_cell.length_c   1.000
_cell.angle_alpha   90.00
_cell.angle_beta   90.00
_cell.angle_gamma   90.00
#
_symmetry.space_group_name_H-M   'P 1'
#
loop_
_entity.id
_entity.type
_entity.pdbx_description
1 polymer ?
#
loop_
_entity_poly.entity_id
_entity_poly.type
_entity_poly.pdbx_seq_one_letter_code
_entity_poly.pdbx_strand_id
1 'polypeptide(L)'
;MIIIFDKKTKKLVSFAGRVLDCGKWREPTLEELYPNKNPEDFSAWGFVCIKDSPKYALSPNLDRWQLKLDENGVPIGVERKPNPLKIHLITTAIDTDGDAIPELIADGKDKAIITIEVINSRDEIVKKDFNIALKTTGGTLSARRVTAKEGQATVELTSSVETVSVTVSAVAEGVKSDSISLEFMPPES
;
A
#
# COMPACT_ATOMS: atom_id res chain seq x y z
N MET A 1 2.06 -28.57 -3.54
CA MET A 1 2.67 -27.36 -4.11
C MET A 1 3.94 -27.10 -3.31
N ILE A 2 5.06 -26.87 -3.99
CA ILE A 2 6.32 -26.50 -3.35
C ILE A 2 6.36 -24.98 -3.25
N ILE A 3 6.55 -24.46 -2.05
CA ILE A 3 6.90 -23.06 -1.85
C ILE A 3 8.41 -22.93 -1.78
N ILE A 4 8.97 -21.95 -2.47
CA ILE A 4 10.39 -21.60 -2.40
C ILE A 4 10.49 -20.21 -1.79
N PHE A 5 11.32 -20.08 -0.77
CA PHE A 5 11.48 -18.83 -0.03
C PHE A 5 12.92 -18.58 0.38
N ASP A 6 13.29 -17.32 0.57
CA ASP A 6 14.59 -16.93 1.12
C ASP A 6 14.64 -17.25 2.62
N LYS A 7 15.62 -18.04 3.07
CA LYS A 7 15.71 -18.46 4.48
C LYS A 7 15.94 -17.30 5.44
N LYS A 8 16.65 -16.26 5.00
CA LYS A 8 17.05 -15.10 5.81
C LYS A 8 15.92 -14.08 5.88
N THR A 9 15.35 -13.70 4.75
CA THR A 9 14.30 -12.66 4.70
C THR A 9 12.89 -13.22 4.84
N LYS A 10 12.72 -14.55 4.78
CA LYS A 10 11.42 -15.24 4.75
C LYS A 10 10.51 -14.77 3.61
N LYS A 11 11.09 -14.21 2.54
CA LYS A 11 10.34 -13.72 1.38
C LYS A 11 10.07 -14.87 0.42
N LEU A 12 8.87 -14.87 -0.15
CA LEU A 12 8.50 -15.80 -1.21
C LEU A 12 9.38 -15.53 -2.45
N VAL A 13 10.07 -16.55 -2.94
CA VAL A 13 10.89 -16.49 -4.15
C VAL A 13 10.09 -17.01 -5.33
N SER A 14 9.39 -18.15 -5.14
CA SER A 14 8.58 -18.76 -6.18
C SER A 14 7.69 -19.88 -5.62
N PHE A 15 6.91 -20.49 -6.49
CA PHE A 15 6.12 -21.67 -6.22
C PHE A 15 6.26 -22.67 -7.37
N ALA A 16 6.10 -23.95 -7.08
CA ALA A 16 6.04 -24.99 -8.10
C ALA A 16 4.89 -25.96 -7.86
N GLY A 17 4.22 -26.33 -8.94
CA GLY A 17 3.29 -27.46 -8.97
C GLY A 17 4.04 -28.80 -9.01
N ARG A 18 3.29 -29.90 -8.96
CA ARG A 18 3.84 -31.23 -9.25
C ARG A 18 4.21 -31.31 -10.72
N VAL A 19 5.23 -32.10 -11.06
CA VAL A 19 5.55 -32.46 -12.44
C VAL A 19 4.93 -33.81 -12.78
N LEU A 20 4.50 -33.96 -14.03
CA LEU A 20 4.04 -35.24 -14.56
C LEU A 20 5.24 -35.95 -15.18
N ASP A 21 5.74 -36.97 -14.50
CA ASP A 21 6.87 -37.79 -14.94
C ASP A 21 6.39 -39.20 -15.26
N CYS A 22 6.50 -39.59 -16.53
CA CYS A 22 6.06 -40.89 -17.03
C CYS A 22 4.62 -41.25 -16.60
N GLY A 23 3.69 -40.29 -16.67
CA GLY A 23 2.29 -40.48 -16.29
C GLY A 23 2.01 -40.51 -14.79
N LYS A 24 3.03 -40.29 -13.95
CA LYS A 24 2.90 -40.17 -12.49
C LYS A 24 3.23 -38.76 -12.03
N TRP A 25 2.34 -38.19 -11.22
CA TRP A 25 2.61 -36.91 -10.58
C TRP A 25 3.66 -37.08 -9.47
N ARG A 26 4.74 -36.31 -9.53
CA ARG A 26 5.76 -36.23 -8.47
C ARG A 26 6.15 -34.79 -8.18
N GLU A 27 6.88 -34.59 -7.09
CA GLU A 27 7.47 -33.30 -6.78
C GLU A 27 8.72 -33.10 -7.67
N PRO A 28 8.89 -31.92 -8.30
CA PRO A 28 10.10 -31.59 -9.02
C PRO A 28 11.28 -31.34 -8.07
N THR A 29 12.48 -31.60 -8.55
CA THR A 29 13.75 -31.19 -7.94
C THR A 29 14.03 -29.71 -8.21
N LEU A 30 14.98 -29.10 -7.49
CA LEU A 30 15.32 -27.68 -7.69
C LEU A 30 16.03 -27.46 -9.01
N GLU A 31 16.85 -28.42 -9.42
CA GLU A 31 17.57 -28.45 -10.69
C GLU A 31 16.59 -28.48 -11.87
N GLU A 32 15.46 -29.19 -11.72
CA GLU A 32 14.39 -29.20 -12.73
C GLU A 32 13.63 -27.87 -12.80
N LEU A 33 13.46 -27.18 -11.66
CA LEU A 33 12.76 -25.88 -11.62
C LEU A 33 13.66 -24.70 -12.02
N TYR A 34 14.97 -24.79 -11.75
CA TYR A 34 15.96 -23.75 -11.99
C TYR A 34 17.21 -24.32 -12.66
N PRO A 35 17.11 -24.81 -13.91
CA PRO A 35 18.22 -25.45 -14.60
C PRO A 35 19.40 -24.50 -14.86
N ASN A 36 19.18 -23.19 -14.78
CA ASN A 36 20.18 -22.16 -15.01
C ASN A 36 20.79 -21.58 -13.72
N LYS A 37 20.51 -22.18 -12.55
CA LYS A 37 21.04 -21.73 -11.26
C LYS A 37 22.15 -22.65 -10.76
N ASN A 38 23.15 -22.06 -10.12
CA ASN A 38 24.22 -22.85 -9.51
C ASN A 38 23.68 -23.54 -8.24
N PRO A 39 24.03 -24.81 -7.97
CA PRO A 39 23.56 -25.53 -6.79
C PRO A 39 23.86 -24.81 -5.46
N GLU A 40 24.94 -24.04 -5.41
CA GLU A 40 25.34 -23.25 -4.24
C GLU A 40 24.33 -22.13 -3.91
N ASP A 41 23.63 -21.61 -4.92
CA ASP A 41 22.59 -20.56 -4.75
C ASP A 41 21.38 -21.09 -3.96
N PHE A 42 21.13 -22.41 -3.99
CA PHE A 42 20.02 -23.02 -3.27
C PHE A 42 20.23 -23.07 -1.76
N SER A 43 21.45 -22.87 -1.27
CA SER A 43 21.75 -22.83 0.16
C SER A 43 20.97 -21.71 0.88
N ALA A 44 20.76 -20.58 0.21
CA ALA A 44 19.98 -19.44 0.69
C ALA A 44 18.46 -19.68 0.67
N TRP A 45 17.98 -20.71 -0.04
CA TRP A 45 16.55 -20.99 -0.22
C TRP A 45 16.07 -22.13 0.66
N GLY A 46 14.86 -21.96 1.20
CA GLY A 46 14.11 -22.98 1.92
C GLY A 46 12.91 -23.45 1.11
N PHE A 47 12.43 -24.64 1.45
CA PHE A 47 11.32 -25.30 0.74
C PHE A 47 10.36 -25.90 1.74
N VAL A 48 9.07 -25.77 1.46
CA VAL A 48 8.03 -26.51 2.18
C VAL A 48 7.02 -27.04 1.18
N CYS A 49 6.68 -28.32 1.33
CA CYS A 49 5.57 -28.90 0.59
C CYS A 49 4.28 -28.64 1.35
N ILE A 50 3.37 -27.92 0.71
CA ILE A 50 2.02 -27.71 1.21
C ILE A 50 1.00 -28.44 0.36
N LYS A 51 0.03 -29.05 1.04
CA LYS A 51 -1.13 -29.71 0.43
C LYS A 51 -2.12 -28.73 -0.22
N ASP A 52 -1.88 -27.43 -0.07
CA ASP A 52 -2.77 -26.38 -0.57
C ASP A 52 -2.86 -26.30 -2.10
N SER A 53 -3.99 -25.78 -2.56
CA SER A 53 -4.41 -25.77 -3.97
C SER A 53 -3.52 -24.87 -4.85
N PRO A 54 -3.19 -25.30 -6.08
CA PRO A 54 -2.43 -24.52 -7.07
C PRO A 54 -3.14 -23.23 -7.54
N LYS A 55 -4.37 -22.94 -7.10
CA LYS A 55 -5.07 -21.69 -7.41
C LYS A 55 -4.32 -20.42 -6.96
N TYR A 56 -3.43 -20.56 -5.97
CA TYR A 56 -2.59 -19.46 -5.47
C TYR A 56 -1.36 -19.17 -6.35
N ALA A 57 -0.95 -20.16 -7.16
CA ALA A 57 0.16 -20.09 -8.12
C ALA A 57 -0.24 -19.45 -9.47
N LEU A 58 -1.54 -19.32 -9.75
CA LEU A 58 -2.02 -18.80 -11.03
C LEU A 58 -2.06 -17.26 -11.10
N SER A 59 -1.69 -16.56 -10.02
CA SER A 59 -1.57 -15.09 -10.00
C SER A 59 -0.10 -14.72 -9.73
N PRO A 60 0.67 -14.33 -10.77
CA PRO A 60 2.14 -14.23 -10.71
C PRO A 60 2.65 -13.05 -9.87
N ASN A 61 1.76 -12.26 -9.26
CA ASN A 61 2.17 -11.16 -8.41
C ASN A 61 2.56 -11.68 -7.01
N LEU A 62 3.80 -12.16 -6.89
CA LEU A 62 4.41 -12.63 -5.63
C LEU A 62 4.35 -11.57 -4.51
N ASP A 63 4.25 -10.28 -4.84
CA ASP A 63 4.13 -9.22 -3.83
C ASP A 63 2.80 -9.24 -3.09
N ARG A 64 1.77 -9.94 -3.59
CA ARG A 64 0.48 -10.09 -2.90
C ARG A 64 0.46 -11.26 -1.91
N TRP A 65 1.54 -12.01 -1.78
CA TRP A 65 1.59 -13.25 -1.00
C TRP A 65 2.72 -13.25 0.02
N GLN A 66 2.48 -13.85 1.18
CA GLN A 66 3.49 -14.06 2.22
C GLN A 66 3.44 -15.50 2.74
N LEU A 67 4.52 -15.94 3.39
CA LEU A 67 4.51 -17.19 4.12
C LEU A 67 3.53 -17.10 5.27
N LYS A 68 2.67 -18.12 5.40
CA LYS A 68 1.95 -18.39 6.63
C LYS A 68 2.88 -19.16 7.55
N LEU A 69 3.18 -18.59 8.72
CA LEU A 69 4.04 -19.20 9.73
C LEU A 69 3.20 -19.76 10.88
N ASP A 70 3.68 -20.82 11.54
CA ASP A 70 3.15 -21.23 12.84
C ASP A 70 3.70 -20.37 13.98
N GLU A 71 3.31 -20.69 15.22
CA GLU A 71 3.76 -20.00 16.43
C GLU A 71 5.28 -20.04 16.66
N ASN A 72 5.98 -20.99 16.03
CA ASN A 72 7.43 -21.16 16.11
C ASN A 72 8.16 -20.54 14.91
N GLY A 73 7.45 -19.84 14.01
CA GLY A 73 8.03 -19.24 12.81
C GLY A 73 8.33 -20.25 11.69
N VAL A 74 7.78 -21.47 11.78
CA VAL A 74 7.93 -22.49 10.74
C VAL A 74 6.93 -22.23 9.62
N PRO A 75 7.36 -22.19 8.34
CA PRO A 75 6.44 -22.06 7.22
C PRO A 75 5.47 -23.24 7.14
N ILE A 76 4.18 -22.95 7.24
CA ILE A 76 3.09 -23.93 7.12
C ILE A 76 2.18 -23.67 5.91
N GLY A 77 2.40 -22.58 5.18
CA GLY A 77 1.76 -22.33 3.90
C GLY A 77 2.00 -20.96 3.31
N VAL A 78 1.12 -20.54 2.39
CA VAL A 78 1.08 -19.17 1.83
C VAL A 78 -0.27 -18.56 2.18
N GLU A 79 -0.28 -17.28 2.51
CA GLU A 79 -1.48 -16.48 2.62
C GLU A 79 -1.35 -15.18 1.83
N ARG A 80 -2.48 -14.54 1.51
CA ARG A 80 -2.42 -13.21 0.92
C ARG A 80 -1.83 -12.27 1.95
N LYS A 81 -0.86 -11.44 1.53
CA LYS A 81 -0.48 -10.28 2.33
C LYS A 81 -1.76 -9.49 2.64
N PRO A 82 -1.92 -9.00 3.88
CA PRO A 82 -2.92 -7.98 4.14
C PRO A 82 -2.73 -6.89 3.10
N ASN A 83 -3.78 -6.56 2.35
CA ASN A 83 -3.67 -5.40 1.48
C ASN A 83 -3.47 -4.19 2.39
N PRO A 84 -2.37 -3.44 2.23
CA PRO A 84 -2.09 -2.33 3.12
C PRO A 84 -3.25 -1.35 2.99
N LEU A 85 -3.74 -0.89 4.14
CA LEU A 85 -4.67 0.22 4.18
C LEU A 85 -4.00 1.42 3.50
N LYS A 86 -4.79 2.25 2.83
CA LYS A 86 -4.30 3.49 2.22
C LYS A 86 -5.08 4.67 2.76
N ILE A 87 -4.38 5.78 2.97
CA ILE A 87 -5.05 7.07 3.11
C ILE A 87 -5.53 7.49 1.71
N HIS A 88 -6.68 8.14 1.67
CA HIS A 88 -7.23 8.82 0.51
C HIS A 88 -7.60 10.23 0.94
N LEU A 89 -6.94 11.22 0.35
CA LEU A 89 -7.22 12.63 0.61
C LEU A 89 -8.16 13.19 -0.44
N ILE A 90 -9.18 13.92 0.03
CA ILE A 90 -10.16 14.61 -0.82
C ILE A 90 -10.22 16.06 -0.35
N THR A 91 -10.35 17.01 -1.27
CA THR A 91 -10.51 18.43 -0.96
C THR A 91 -11.86 18.95 -1.45
N THR A 92 -12.38 19.98 -0.79
CA THR A 92 -13.54 20.75 -1.29
C THR A 92 -13.15 21.92 -2.18
N ALA A 93 -11.86 22.22 -2.31
CA ALA A 93 -11.38 23.15 -3.33
C ALA A 93 -11.79 22.62 -4.71
N ILE A 94 -12.07 23.53 -5.63
CA ILE A 94 -12.48 23.22 -7.00
C ILE A 94 -11.33 23.58 -7.93
N ASP A 95 -11.23 22.91 -9.07
CA ASP A 95 -10.37 23.28 -10.20
C ASP A 95 -11.14 24.29 -11.05
N THR A 96 -10.54 25.46 -11.28
CA THR A 96 -11.17 26.60 -11.96
C THR A 96 -10.55 26.88 -13.33
N ASP A 97 -9.36 26.36 -13.64
CA ASP A 97 -8.67 26.59 -14.91
C ASP A 97 -8.57 25.36 -15.83
N GLY A 98 -8.94 24.18 -15.32
CA GLY A 98 -9.05 22.93 -16.04
C GLY A 98 -7.77 22.08 -16.08
N ASP A 99 -6.79 22.37 -15.22
CA ASP A 99 -5.52 21.62 -15.14
C ASP A 99 -5.56 20.40 -14.20
N ALA A 100 -6.72 20.15 -13.56
CA ALA A 100 -6.97 19.13 -12.56
C ALA A 100 -6.28 19.32 -11.20
N ILE A 101 -5.88 20.56 -10.86
CA ILE A 101 -5.35 20.95 -9.56
C ILE A 101 -6.33 21.94 -8.90
N PRO A 102 -6.97 21.56 -7.79
CA PRO A 102 -7.90 22.45 -7.11
C PRO A 102 -7.24 23.71 -6.53
N GLU A 103 -7.92 24.85 -6.58
CA GLU A 103 -7.36 26.13 -6.13
C GLU A 103 -8.09 26.77 -4.95
N LEU A 104 -7.36 27.65 -4.25
CA LEU A 104 -7.88 28.62 -3.28
C LEU A 104 -7.34 30.01 -3.61
N ILE A 105 -8.07 31.04 -3.24
CA ILE A 105 -7.60 32.42 -3.34
C ILE A 105 -6.50 32.65 -2.29
N ALA A 106 -5.36 33.19 -2.73
CA ALA A 106 -4.22 33.56 -1.90
C ALA A 106 -4.46 34.88 -1.13
N ASP A 107 -5.51 34.93 -0.31
CA ASP A 107 -5.88 36.10 0.49
C ASP A 107 -5.67 35.90 2.01
N GLY A 108 -5.13 34.74 2.41
CA GLY A 108 -4.94 34.36 3.80
C GLY A 108 -6.22 33.99 4.55
N LYS A 109 -7.36 33.87 3.86
CA LYS A 109 -8.68 33.65 4.45
C LYS A 109 -9.46 32.53 3.78
N ASP A 110 -9.25 32.32 2.48
CA ASP A 110 -9.93 31.27 1.74
C ASP A 110 -9.57 29.88 2.27
N LYS A 111 -10.53 28.97 2.20
CA LYS A 111 -10.51 27.72 2.96
C LYS A 111 -11.02 26.55 2.15
N ALA A 112 -10.32 25.43 2.29
CA ALA A 112 -10.77 24.12 1.85
C ALA A 112 -10.89 23.15 3.03
N ILE A 113 -11.85 22.23 2.95
CA ILE A 113 -11.90 21.06 3.83
C ILE A 113 -11.12 19.95 3.16
N ILE A 114 -10.11 19.42 3.86
CA ILE A 114 -9.40 18.19 3.50
C ILE A 114 -10.03 17.04 4.28
N THR A 115 -10.73 16.16 3.56
CA THR A 115 -11.27 14.91 4.08
C THR A 115 -10.21 13.82 3.98
N ILE A 116 -10.03 13.08 5.07
CA ILE A 116 -9.09 11.98 5.18
C ILE A 116 -9.89 10.70 5.35
N GLU A 117 -9.72 9.76 4.43
CA GLU A 117 -10.33 8.44 4.51
C GLU A 117 -9.26 7.35 4.58
N VAL A 118 -9.40 6.41 5.51
CA VAL A 118 -8.57 5.20 5.56
C VAL A 118 -9.35 4.08 4.92
N ILE A 119 -8.94 3.68 3.71
CA ILE A 119 -9.64 2.71 2.89
C ILE A 119 -8.84 1.43 2.68
N ASN A 120 -9.56 0.32 2.52
CA ASN A 120 -9.00 -0.98 2.21
C ASN A 120 -8.78 -1.14 0.68
N SER A 121 -8.34 -2.32 0.23
CA SER A 121 -8.12 -2.60 -1.20
C SER A 121 -9.35 -2.63 -2.10
N ARG A 122 -10.54 -2.60 -1.51
CA ARG A 122 -11.82 -2.53 -2.21
C ARG A 122 -12.37 -1.10 -2.23
N ASP A 123 -11.54 -0.13 -1.81
CA ASP A 123 -11.90 1.27 -1.65
C ASP A 123 -13.05 1.48 -0.64
N GLU A 124 -13.20 0.55 0.31
CA GLU A 124 -14.16 0.66 1.42
C GLU A 124 -13.46 1.26 2.64
N ILE A 125 -14.17 2.15 3.35
CA ILE A 125 -13.68 2.78 4.58
C ILE A 125 -13.57 1.76 5.71
N VAL A 126 -12.41 1.74 6.35
CA VAL A 126 -12.12 0.87 7.48
C VAL A 126 -12.74 1.44 8.76
N LYS A 127 -13.63 0.67 9.38
CA LYS A 127 -14.32 1.00 10.64
C LYS A 127 -13.43 0.79 11.87
N LYS A 128 -12.38 1.61 11.97
CA LYS A 128 -11.41 1.65 13.07
C LYS A 128 -10.83 3.06 13.19
N ASP A 129 -10.38 3.41 14.39
CA ASP A 129 -9.69 4.67 14.65
C ASP A 129 -8.21 4.64 14.23
N PHE A 130 -7.76 5.73 13.61
CA PHE A 130 -6.36 5.94 13.20
C PHE A 130 -5.86 7.30 13.66
N ASN A 131 -4.62 7.37 14.15
CA ASN A 131 -3.95 8.63 14.43
C ASN A 131 -3.20 9.09 13.19
N ILE A 132 -3.67 10.18 12.57
CA ILE A 132 -3.15 10.74 11.34
C ILE A 132 -2.28 11.95 11.68
N ALA A 133 -1.09 12.02 11.10
CA ALA A 133 -0.27 13.24 11.09
C ALA A 133 -0.31 13.87 9.70
N LEU A 134 -0.52 15.19 9.64
CA LEU A 134 -0.60 15.96 8.41
C LEU A 134 0.52 16.99 8.33
N LYS A 135 0.93 17.30 7.10
CA LYS A 135 1.83 18.40 6.75
C LYS A 135 1.29 19.13 5.54
N THR A 136 1.56 20.42 5.48
CA THR A 136 1.33 21.25 4.30
C THR A 136 2.62 22.00 3.94
N THR A 137 2.87 22.24 2.66
CA THR A 137 4.00 23.07 2.19
C THR A 137 3.66 24.56 2.18
N GLY A 138 2.37 24.93 2.20
CA GLY A 138 1.86 26.30 2.22
C GLY A 138 0.53 26.41 2.97
N GLY A 139 0.19 27.63 3.40
CA GLY A 139 -1.03 27.88 4.18
C GLY A 139 -0.97 27.28 5.60
N THR A 140 -2.13 27.16 6.24
CA THR A 140 -2.24 26.66 7.62
C THR A 140 -3.33 25.59 7.73
N LEU A 141 -3.00 24.46 8.37
CA LEU A 141 -3.98 23.43 8.72
C LEU A 141 -4.58 23.71 10.11
N SER A 142 -5.89 23.54 10.28
CA SER A 142 -6.56 23.67 11.58
C SER A 142 -6.04 22.67 12.63
N ALA A 143 -5.51 21.53 12.17
CA ALA A 143 -4.79 20.58 13.01
C ALA A 143 -3.71 19.84 12.19
N ARG A 144 -2.54 19.62 12.79
CA ARG A 144 -1.46 18.78 12.21
C ARG A 144 -1.52 17.32 12.65
N ARG A 145 -2.37 17.00 13.62
CA ARG A 145 -2.64 15.65 14.10
C ARG A 145 -4.12 15.52 14.40
N VAL A 146 -4.75 14.47 13.88
CA VAL A 146 -6.16 14.18 14.11
C VAL A 146 -6.36 12.68 14.30
N THR A 147 -7.43 12.31 15.01
CA THR A 147 -7.89 10.93 15.05
C THR A 147 -8.99 10.76 14.01
N ALA A 148 -8.73 9.96 12.98
CA ALA A 148 -9.73 9.53 12.02
C ALA A 148 -10.62 8.47 12.67
N LYS A 149 -11.77 8.90 13.21
CA LYS A 149 -12.74 8.02 13.86
C LYS A 149 -13.48 7.21 12.80
N GLU A 150 -13.63 5.91 13.01
CA GLU A 150 -14.29 5.04 12.02
C GLU A 150 -13.70 5.18 10.60
N GLY A 151 -12.39 5.43 10.53
CA GLY A 151 -11.64 5.62 9.29
C GLY A 151 -11.76 6.98 8.64
N GLN A 152 -12.43 7.97 9.26
CA GLN A 152 -12.64 9.30 8.68
C GLN A 152 -12.24 10.44 9.62
N ALA A 153 -11.63 11.49 9.06
CA ALA A 153 -11.42 12.78 9.72
C ALA A 153 -11.50 13.91 8.69
N THR A 154 -11.67 15.14 9.17
CA THR A 154 -11.55 16.35 8.37
C THR A 154 -10.57 17.32 9.03
N VAL A 155 -9.84 18.07 8.21
CA VAL A 155 -9.09 19.25 8.63
C VAL A 155 -9.35 20.38 7.66
N GLU A 156 -9.25 21.62 8.13
CA GLU A 156 -9.38 22.80 7.27
C GLU A 156 -7.98 23.26 6.85
N LEU A 157 -7.79 23.53 5.56
CA LEU A 157 -6.64 24.25 5.02
C LEU A 157 -7.07 25.68 4.76
N THR A 158 -6.42 26.65 5.42
CA THR A 158 -6.54 28.08 5.12
C THR A 158 -5.38 28.50 4.21
N SER A 159 -5.67 29.26 3.15
CA SER A 159 -4.66 29.76 2.22
C SER A 159 -3.65 30.70 2.89
N SER A 160 -2.50 30.91 2.25
CA SER A 160 -1.61 32.03 2.59
C SER A 160 -1.91 33.23 1.68
N VAL A 161 -1.12 34.30 1.80
CA VAL A 161 -1.16 35.46 0.87
C VAL A 161 -0.20 35.31 -0.31
N GLU A 162 0.51 34.18 -0.40
CA GLU A 162 1.50 33.92 -1.45
C GLU A 162 0.88 33.04 -2.53
N THR A 163 1.04 33.43 -3.79
CA THR A 163 0.66 32.59 -4.93
C THR A 163 1.68 31.46 -5.10
N VAL A 164 1.26 30.22 -4.87
CA VAL A 164 2.16 29.06 -4.84
C VAL A 164 1.40 27.74 -4.97
N SER A 165 2.03 26.73 -5.56
CA SER A 165 1.54 25.35 -5.50
C SER A 165 1.81 24.73 -4.12
N VAL A 166 0.80 24.08 -3.54
CA VAL A 166 0.78 23.54 -2.19
C VAL A 166 0.54 22.05 -2.22
N THR A 167 1.20 21.31 -1.33
CA THR A 167 0.93 19.89 -1.12
C THR A 167 0.52 19.65 0.32
N VAL A 168 -0.64 19.02 0.51
CA VAL A 168 -1.05 18.46 1.80
C VAL A 168 -0.75 16.96 1.79
N SER A 169 -0.02 16.48 2.79
CA SER A 169 0.33 15.07 2.94
C SER A 169 -0.15 14.52 4.28
N ALA A 170 -0.54 13.25 4.28
CA ALA A 170 -1.02 12.55 5.46
C ALA A 170 -0.31 11.21 5.64
N VAL A 171 0.05 10.89 6.89
CA VAL A 171 0.73 9.65 7.27
C VAL A 171 0.10 9.04 8.52
N ALA A 172 0.09 7.70 8.58
CA ALA A 172 -0.35 6.95 9.76
C ALA A 172 0.41 5.62 9.85
N GLU A 173 0.52 5.08 11.07
CA GLU A 173 1.21 3.81 11.29
C GLU A 173 0.46 2.64 10.64
N GLY A 174 1.19 1.82 9.87
CA GLY A 174 0.60 0.66 9.19
C GLY A 174 -0.35 0.99 8.03
N VAL A 175 -0.44 2.27 7.62
CA VAL A 175 -1.28 2.73 6.51
C VAL A 175 -0.38 3.42 5.48
N LYS A 176 -0.57 3.11 4.20
CA LYS A 176 0.12 3.81 3.10
C LYS A 176 -0.30 5.28 3.10
N SER A 177 0.69 6.17 3.09
CA SER A 177 0.50 7.62 3.04
C SER A 177 -0.10 8.07 1.71
N ASP A 178 -0.66 9.29 1.73
CA ASP A 178 -1.20 9.95 0.55
C ASP A 178 -0.92 11.46 0.59
N SER A 179 -1.02 12.10 -0.56
CA SER A 179 -0.85 13.55 -0.72
C SER A 179 -1.75 14.09 -1.82
N ILE A 180 -2.26 15.30 -1.60
CA ILE A 180 -3.02 16.07 -2.60
C ILE A 180 -2.32 17.39 -2.87
N SER A 181 -2.28 17.79 -4.14
CA SER A 181 -1.79 19.09 -4.58
C SER A 181 -2.95 20.08 -4.72
N LEU A 182 -2.70 21.33 -4.38
CA LEU A 182 -3.59 22.47 -4.58
C LEU A 182 -2.77 23.66 -5.08
N GLU A 183 -3.42 24.69 -5.57
CA GLU A 183 -2.78 25.98 -5.87
C GLU A 183 -3.40 27.11 -5.05
N PHE A 184 -2.57 28.06 -4.63
CA PHE A 184 -3.05 29.34 -4.14
C PHE A 184 -2.92 30.36 -5.26
N MET A 185 -4.04 30.83 -5.79
CA MET A 185 -4.11 31.74 -6.92
C MET A 185 -4.19 33.20 -6.46
N PRO A 186 -3.73 34.18 -7.27
CA PRO A 186 -3.90 35.58 -6.93
C PRO A 186 -5.40 35.95 -6.76
N PRO A 187 -5.75 36.88 -5.85
CA PRO A 187 -7.10 37.42 -5.76
C PRO A 187 -7.56 38.05 -7.08
N GLU A 188 -8.82 37.85 -7.45
CA GLU A 188 -9.43 38.60 -8.55
C GLU A 188 -9.43 40.10 -8.20
N SER A 189 -8.90 40.91 -9.12
CA SER A 189 -8.74 42.37 -8.99
C SER A 189 -10.01 43.14 -9.34
#